data_AF-A0A6P2B3K6-F1
#
_entry.id   AF-A0A6P2B3K6-F1
#
_cell.length_a   1.000
_cell.length_b   1.000
_cell.length_c   1.000
_cell.angle_alpha   90.00
_cell.angle_beta   90.00
_cell.angle_gamma   90.00
#
_symmetry.space_group_name_H-M   'P 1'
#
loop_
_entity.id
_entity.type
_entity.pdbx_description
1 polymer ?
#
loop_
_entity_poly.entity_id
_entity_poly.type
_entity_poly.pdbx_seq_one_letter_code
_entity_poly.pdbx_strand_id
1 'polypeptide(L)' 'MPSPWQANSESWRWTTGIGWYRLTFNIPAADTSEALILHFGAVFYHAAVWLNGHYLGEDENGYL' A
#
# COMPACT_ATOMS: atom_id res chain seq x y z
N MET A 1 2.05 -0.84 10.31
CA MET A 1 1.54 0.14 9.31
C MET A 1 1.59 -0.55 7.96
N PRO A 2 0.50 -0.65 7.17
CA PRO A 2 -0.87 -0.82 7.62
C PRO A 2 -1.02 -2.12 8.44
N SER A 3 -2.23 -2.40 8.95
CA SER A 3 -2.58 -3.64 9.66
C SER A 3 -3.68 -4.34 8.84
N PRO A 4 -3.69 -5.68 8.74
CA PRO A 4 -4.84 -6.37 8.15
C PRO A 4 -6.12 -5.93 8.86
N TRP A 5 -7.14 -5.51 8.12
CA TRP A 5 -8.40 -5.05 8.71
C TRP A 5 -9.09 -6.16 9.51
N GLN A 6 -8.81 -7.42 9.20
CA GLN A 6 -9.24 -8.60 9.93
C GLN A 6 -8.70 -8.65 11.38
N ALA A 7 -7.61 -7.93 11.66
CA ALA A 7 -7.07 -7.79 13.02
C ALA A 7 -7.72 -6.64 13.81
N ASN A 8 -8.49 -5.76 13.16
CA ASN A 8 -9.05 -4.57 13.80
C ASN A 8 -10.42 -4.82 14.46
N SER A 9 -11.16 -5.87 14.07
CA SER A 9 -12.35 -6.33 14.81
C SER A 9 -12.76 -7.75 14.42
N GLU A 10 -13.33 -8.50 15.38
CA GLU A 10 -13.82 -9.86 15.19
C GLU A 10 -14.91 -9.97 14.12
N SER A 11 -15.73 -8.93 13.93
CA SER A 11 -16.80 -8.94 12.93
C SER A 11 -16.27 -8.94 11.49
N TRP A 12 -15.03 -8.46 11.28
CA TRP A 12 -14.42 -8.34 9.95
C TRP A 12 -13.49 -9.50 9.61
N ARG A 13 -13.32 -10.46 10.53
CA ARG A 13 -12.35 -11.55 10.39
C ARG A 13 -12.48 -12.34 9.08
N TRP A 14 -13.71 -12.50 8.61
CA TRP A 14 -14.03 -13.25 7.39
C TRP A 14 -14.37 -12.34 6.19
N THR A 15 -14.22 -11.02 6.34
CA THR A 15 -14.52 -10.08 5.27
C THR A 15 -13.42 -10.10 4.21
N THR A 16 -13.84 -10.38 2.98
CA THR A 16 -13.04 -10.26 1.77
C THR A 16 -13.55 -9.07 0.94
N GLY A 17 -12.68 -8.46 0.16
CA GLY A 17 -13.03 -7.30 -0.65
C GLY A 17 -11.87 -6.31 -0.78
N ILE A 18 -12.19 -5.11 -1.26
CA ILE A 18 -11.22 -4.05 -1.52
C ILE A 18 -11.12 -3.14 -0.29
N GLY A 19 -9.92 -3.02 0.27
CA GLY A 19 -9.59 -2.06 1.32
C GLY A 19 -8.74 -0.92 0.77
N TRP A 20 -9.04 0.31 1.18
CA TRP A 20 -8.23 1.49 0.83
C TRP A 20 -7.39 1.93 2.01
N TYR A 21 -6.09 2.09 1.78
CA TYR A 21 -5.17 2.76 2.70
C TYR A 21 -4.72 4.07 2.07
N ARG A 22 -4.67 5.13 2.88
CA ARG A 22 -4.18 6.45 2.46
C ARG A 22 -3.23 6.99 3.50
N LEU A 23 -2.06 7.41 3.04
CA LEU A 23 -1.05 8.05 3.85
C LEU A 23 -0.60 9.33 3.14
N THR A 24 -0.31 10.37 3.92
CA THR A 24 0.41 11.56 3.44
C THR A 24 1.81 11.51 4.04
N PHE A 25 2.83 11.72 3.22
CA PHE A 25 4.22 11.75 3.65
C PHE A 25 4.93 12.93 2.99
N ASN A 26 5.97 13.45 3.66
CA ASN A 26 6.84 14.46 3.08
C ASN A 26 7.96 13.77 2.31
N ILE A 27 8.32 14.32 1.16
CA ILE A 27 9.50 13.89 0.43
C ILE A 27 10.72 14.52 1.14
N PRO A 28 11.76 13.74 1.50
CA PRO A 28 12.98 14.31 2.06
C PRO A 28 13.60 15.29 1.05
N ALA A 29 14.43 16.23 1.52
CA ALA A 29 15.20 17.09 0.62
C ALA A 29 16.19 16.21 -0.17
N ALA A 30 15.72 15.67 -1.30
CA ALA A 30 16.49 14.82 -2.20
C ALA A 30 17.04 15.69 -3.32
N ASP A 31 18.26 15.39 -3.74
CA ASP A 31 18.79 15.94 -4.98
C ASP A 31 17.89 15.46 -6.13
N THR A 32 17.39 16.39 -6.94
CA THR A 32 16.36 16.11 -7.99
C THR A 32 16.83 15.12 -9.09
N SER A 33 18.08 14.68 -9.02
CA SER A 33 18.70 13.70 -9.90
C SER A 33 18.47 12.24 -9.45
N GLU A 34 17.95 11.99 -8.25
CA GLU A 34 17.78 10.64 -7.73
C GLU A 34 16.33 10.13 -7.85
N ALA A 35 16.19 8.84 -8.17
CA ALA A 35 14.89 8.18 -8.19
C ALA A 35 14.43 7.85 -6.77
N LEU A 36 13.17 8.15 -6.45
CA LEU A 36 12.53 7.75 -5.20
C LEU A 36 11.73 6.46 -5.39
N ILE A 37 11.93 5.50 -4.49
CA ILE A 37 11.26 4.19 -4.54
C ILE A 37 10.29 4.09 -3.37
N LEU A 38 9.02 3.81 -3.68
CA LEU A 38 8.03 3.42 -2.68
C LEU A 38 8.11 1.89 -2.49
N HIS A 39 8.72 1.46 -1.39
CA HIS A 39 8.94 0.04 -1.11
C HIS A 39 7.90 -0.52 -0.14
N PHE A 40 7.24 -1.60 -0.53
CA PHE A 40 6.30 -2.35 0.31
C PHE A 40 6.97 -3.64 0.79
N GLY A 41 7.06 -3.84 2.10
CA GLY A 41 7.68 -5.07 2.65
C GLY A 41 6.86 -6.33 2.39
N ALA A 42 5.53 -6.22 2.38
CA ALA A 42 4.59 -7.25 1.94
C ALA A 42 3.22 -6.61 1.71
N VAL A 43 2.50 -7.08 0.68
CA VAL A 43 1.08 -6.76 0.47
C VAL A 43 0.36 -8.06 0.12
N PHE A 44 -0.90 -8.22 0.53
CA PHE A 44 -1.69 -9.41 0.23
C PHE A 44 -3.14 -9.03 -0.09
N TYR A 45 -3.79 -9.55 -1.13
CA TYR A 45 -3.29 -10.43 -2.21
C TYR A 45 -3.02 -9.66 -3.51
N HIS A 46 -3.92 -8.73 -3.87
CA HIS A 46 -3.76 -7.80 -4.98
C HIS A 46 -3.66 -6.39 -4.42
N ALA A 47 -2.65 -5.65 -4.88
CA ALA A 47 -2.36 -4.30 -4.46
C ALA A 47 -2.22 -3.41 -5.69
N ALA A 48 -3.02 -2.36 -5.77
CA ALA A 48 -2.85 -1.31 -6.76
C ALA A 48 -2.50 0.00 -6.06
N VAL A 49 -1.56 0.75 -6.65
CA VAL A 49 -0.95 1.92 -6.01
C VAL A 49 -1.15 3.17 -6.85
N TRP A 50 -1.55 4.24 -6.17
CA TRP A 50 -1.69 5.57 -6.75
C TRP A 50 -0.93 6.61 -5.93
N LEU A 51 -0.33 7.59 -6.61
CA LEU A 51 0.26 8.77 -6.01
C LEU A 51 -0.42 10.02 -6.57
N ASN A 52 -1.10 10.77 -5.70
CA ASN A 52 -1.82 11.99 -6.07
C ASN A 52 -2.77 11.82 -7.28
N GLY A 53 -3.42 10.65 -7.38
CA GLY A 53 -4.35 10.32 -8.47
C GLY A 53 -3.70 9.69 -9.71
N HIS A 54 -2.37 9.63 -9.78
CA HIS A 54 -1.65 8.93 -10.83
C HIS A 54 -1.42 7.47 -10.47
N TYR A 55 -1.82 6.56 -11.35
CA TYR A 55 -1.55 5.13 -11.20
C TYR A 55 -0.06 4.85 -11.36
N LEU A 56 0.52 4.13 -10.40
CA LEU A 56 1.95 3.77 -10.39
C LEU A 56 2.20 2.31 -10.77
N GLY A 57 1.22 1.43 -10.52
CA GLY A 57 1.35 0.00 -10.78
C GLY A 57 0.50 -0.82 -9.83
N GLU A 58 0.52 -2.12 -10.07
CA GLU A 58 -0.13 -3.12 -9.23
C GLU A 58 0.72 -4.37 -9.13
N ASP A 59 0.48 -5.15 -8.08
CA ASP A 59 1.04 -6.48 -7.90
C ASP A 59 -0.05 -7.43 -7.40
N GLU A 60 -0.10 -8.63 -7.98
CA GLU A 60 -1.03 -9.71 -7.63
C GLU A 60 -0.27 -10.85 -6.95
N ASN A 61 0.55 -10.55 -5.94
CA ASN A 61 1.23 -11.57 -5.18
C ASN A 61 1.37 -11.21 -3.70
N GLY A 62 1.12 -12.22 -2.87
CA GLY A 62 1.17 -12.11 -1.41
C GLY A 62 2.55 -12.27 -0.77
N TYR A 63 3.53 -12.76 -1.55
CA TYR A 63 4.67 -13.51 -0.99
C TYR A 63 5.97 -13.51 -1.82
N LEU A 64 6.00 -12.97 -3.04
CA LEU A 64 7.15 -13.07 -3.97
C LEU A 64 7.66 -11.71 -4.41
#